data_AF-A0A9P7C4B7-F1
#
_entry.id   AF-A0A9P7C4B7-F1
#
_cell.length_a   1.000
_cell.length_b   1.000
_cell.length_c   1.000
_cell.angle_alpha   90.00
_cell.angle_beta   90.00
_cell.angle_gamma   90.00
#
_symmetry.space_group_name_H-M   'P 1'
#
loop_
_entity.id
_entity.type
_entity.pdbx_description
1 polymer ?
#
loop_
_entity_poly.entity_id
_entity_poly.type
_entity_poly.pdbx_seq_one_letter_code
_entity_poly.pdbx_strand_id
1 'polypeptide(L)'
;MSYFLSFSVITKKQVDAYFQDEDNVQWLSVRNEDYILGLADLTGELMRYAIQIVSSGKYDRAMIICKTLRDIDDDFEIIANSYLPILNKKMGALKASIKKVEQACYTFQIRGSEYPKEFYLTIIKNHQESYEQQQQEQHNF
;
A
#
# COMPACT_ATOMS: atom_id res chain seq x y z
N MET A 1 -1.57 7.23 -20.11
CA MET A 1 -1.34 8.61 -19.64
C MET A 1 -1.38 8.57 -18.12
N SER A 2 -0.19 8.44 -17.54
CA SER A 2 0.05 7.80 -16.25
C SER A 2 0.07 8.83 -15.11
N TYR A 3 -1.05 9.01 -14.43
CA TYR A 3 -1.10 9.70 -13.14
C TYR A 3 -0.54 8.76 -12.06
N PHE A 4 0.79 8.59 -12.05
CA PHE A 4 1.47 7.96 -10.92
C PHE A 4 1.19 8.83 -9.70
N LEU A 5 0.37 8.30 -8.79
CA LEU A 5 0.19 8.85 -7.45
C LEU A 5 1.55 8.86 -6.76
N SER A 6 2.27 9.97 -6.87
CA SER A 6 3.36 10.27 -5.96
C SER A 6 2.73 10.45 -4.59
N PHE A 7 2.92 9.47 -3.71
CA PHE A 7 2.60 9.64 -2.31
C PHE A 7 3.71 10.53 -1.73
N SER A 8 3.46 11.84 -1.70
CA SER A 8 4.38 12.80 -1.10
C SER A 8 3.96 13.02 0.35
N VAL A 9 4.86 12.75 1.29
CA VAL A 9 4.66 13.06 2.70
C VAL A 9 4.68 14.58 2.87
N ILE A 10 3.68 15.10 3.56
CA ILE A 10 3.59 16.53 3.89
C ILE A 10 4.81 16.94 4.73
N THR A 11 5.54 17.96 4.32
CA THR A 11 6.72 18.45 5.04
C THR A 11 6.33 19.27 6.27
N LYS A 12 7.21 19.35 7.28
CA LYS A 12 6.99 20.19 8.48
C LYS A 12 6.67 21.65 8.14
N LYS A 13 7.33 22.21 7.11
CA LYS A 13 7.04 23.57 6.62
C LYS A 13 5.62 23.72 6.09
N GLN A 14 5.13 22.70 5.38
CA GLN A 14 3.74 22.68 4.92
C GLN A 14 2.78 22.52 6.10
N VAL A 15 3.11 21.69 7.10
CA VAL A 15 2.31 21.56 8.33
C VAL A 15 2.21 22.90 9.06
N ASP A 16 3.32 23.60 9.27
CA ASP A 16 3.33 24.91 9.92
C ASP A 16 2.51 25.95 9.15
N ALA A 17 2.49 25.88 7.81
CA ALA A 17 1.71 26.81 6.98
C ALA A 17 0.20 26.68 7.22
N TYR A 18 -0.31 25.53 7.67
CA TYR A 18 -1.71 25.40 8.10
C TYR A 18 -2.02 26.11 9.41
N PHE A 19 -0.99 26.47 10.17
CA PHE A 19 -1.10 27.17 11.45
C PHE A 19 -0.64 28.63 11.35
N GLN A 20 -0.84 29.23 10.18
CA GLN A 20 -0.63 30.64 9.90
C GLN A 20 -1.98 31.32 9.62
N ASP A 21 -2.13 32.56 10.08
CA ASP A 21 -3.29 33.40 9.77
C ASP A 21 -3.14 34.11 8.42
N GLU A 22 -4.17 34.82 7.97
CA GLU A 22 -4.18 35.63 6.74
C GLU A 22 -3.02 36.67 6.70
N ASP A 23 -2.58 37.13 7.88
CA ASP A 23 -1.45 38.05 8.05
C ASP A 23 -0.07 37.36 8.17
N ASN A 24 0.03 36.04 7.90
CA ASN A 24 1.24 35.21 8.08
C ASN A 24 1.76 35.13 9.53
N VAL A 25 0.94 35.46 10.52
CA VAL A 25 1.29 35.28 11.93
C VAL A 25 1.11 33.81 12.29
N GLN A 26 2.19 33.17 12.76
CA GLN A 26 2.15 31.79 13.20
C GLN A 26 1.54 31.70 14.60
N TRP A 27 0.36 31.09 14.71
CA TRP A 27 -0.33 30.94 15.99
C TRP A 27 0.01 29.61 16.68
N LEU A 28 0.48 28.61 15.93
CA LEU A 28 1.01 27.35 16.47
C LEU A 28 2.23 26.91 15.67
N SER A 29 3.33 26.61 16.38
CA SER A 29 4.50 25.96 15.78
C SER A 29 4.58 24.51 16.22
N VAL A 30 4.54 23.60 15.25
CA VAL A 30 4.70 22.17 15.53
C VAL A 30 6.17 21.90 15.86
N ARG A 31 6.43 21.23 16.99
CA ARG A 31 7.79 20.82 17.33
C ARG A 31 8.26 19.70 16.40
N ASN A 32 9.57 19.59 16.20
CA ASN A 32 10.12 18.57 15.31
C ASN A 32 9.76 17.16 15.79
N GLU A 33 9.76 16.93 17.10
CA GLU A 33 9.40 15.65 17.70
C GLU A 33 7.94 15.31 17.44
N ASP A 34 7.03 16.27 17.59
CA ASP A 34 5.59 16.06 17.40
C ASP A 34 5.28 15.75 15.93
N TYR A 35 5.96 16.43 15.00
CA TYR A 35 5.86 16.13 13.58
C TYR A 35 6.37 14.70 13.25
N ILE A 36 7.53 14.32 13.77
CA ILE A 36 8.11 12.97 13.54
C ILE A 36 7.21 11.89 14.15
N LEU A 37 6.69 12.09 15.36
CA LEU A 37 5.80 11.15 16.02
C LEU A 37 4.45 11.05 15.31
N GLY A 38 3.91 12.17 14.82
CA GLY A 38 2.70 12.19 14.00
C GLY A 38 2.88 11.45 12.66
N LEU A 39 4.03 11.65 12.01
CA LEU A 39 4.38 10.89 10.81
C LEU A 39 4.50 9.39 11.12
N ALA A 40 5.05 9.03 12.28
CA ALA A 40 5.13 7.64 12.72
C ALA A 40 3.75 7.01 12.92
N ASP A 41 2.78 7.75 13.46
CA ASP A 41 1.40 7.27 13.56
C ASP A 41 0.70 7.17 12.19
N LEU A 42 0.99 8.09 11.27
CA LEU A 42 0.50 8.00 9.88
C LEU A 42 0.96 6.72 9.19
N THR A 43 2.19 6.25 9.44
CA THR A 43 2.65 4.96 8.86
C THR A 43 1.77 3.78 9.26
N GLY A 44 1.20 3.80 10.46
CA GLY A 44 0.26 2.79 10.95
C GLY A 44 -1.07 2.80 10.18
N GLU A 45 -1.59 3.98 9.84
CA GLU A 45 -2.81 4.11 9.03
C GLU A 45 -2.57 3.73 7.56
N LEU A 46 -1.42 4.10 6.98
CA LEU A 46 -1.04 3.69 5.63
C LEU A 46 -0.91 2.17 5.51
N MET A 47 -0.38 1.52 6.53
CA MET A 47 -0.30 0.07 6.62
C MET A 47 -1.70 -0.57 6.66
N ARG A 48 -2.61 -0.07 7.49
CA ARG A 48 -4.01 -0.55 7.53
C ARG A 48 -4.67 -0.40 6.16
N TYR A 49 -4.43 0.74 5.51
CA TYR A 49 -4.94 1.01 4.17
C TYR A 49 -4.33 0.08 3.12
N ALA A 50 -3.02 -0.22 3.19
CA ALA A 50 -2.37 -1.16 2.28
C ALA A 50 -2.97 -2.57 2.39
N ILE A 51 -3.24 -3.05 3.61
CA ILE A 51 -3.92 -4.35 3.82
C ILE A 51 -5.31 -4.35 3.19
N GLN A 52 -6.08 -3.27 3.36
CA GLN A 52 -7.40 -3.13 2.75
C GLN A 52 -7.35 -3.10 1.22
N ILE A 53 -6.30 -2.50 0.64
CA ILE A 53 -6.09 -2.49 -0.81
C ILE A 53 -5.74 -3.88 -1.34
N VAL A 54 -4.89 -4.62 -0.61
CA VAL A 54 -4.52 -6.00 -0.95
C VAL A 54 -5.75 -6.90 -0.94
N SER A 55 -6.62 -6.79 0.06
CA SER A 55 -7.85 -7.58 0.13
C SER A 55 -8.83 -7.24 -1.00
N SER A 56 -8.78 -6.02 -1.52
CA SER A 56 -9.60 -5.54 -2.64
C SER A 56 -9.03 -5.88 -4.03
N GLY A 57 -7.90 -6.58 -4.12
CA GLY A 57 -7.31 -6.99 -5.39
C GLY A 57 -6.50 -5.91 -6.14
N LYS A 58 -6.23 -4.75 -5.51
CA LYS A 58 -5.56 -3.60 -6.14
C LYS A 58 -4.05 -3.57 -5.81
N TYR A 59 -3.34 -4.63 -6.15
CA TYR A 59 -1.98 -4.89 -5.68
C TYR A 59 -0.94 -3.84 -6.09
N ASP A 60 -1.06 -3.23 -7.27
CA ASP A 60 -0.14 -2.17 -7.71
C ASP A 60 -0.12 -0.98 -6.74
N ARG A 61 -1.30 -0.62 -6.21
CA ARG A 61 -1.42 0.46 -5.21
C ARG A 61 -0.83 0.05 -3.86
N ALA A 62 -1.02 -1.19 -3.44
CA ALA A 62 -0.44 -1.71 -2.21
C ALA A 62 1.10 -1.70 -2.28
N MET A 63 1.66 -2.04 -3.45
CA MET A 63 3.10 -2.00 -3.69
C MET A 63 3.68 -0.57 -3.60
N ILE A 64 2.97 0.43 -4.14
CA ILE A 64 3.37 1.84 -4.01
C ILE A 64 3.42 2.23 -2.53
N ILE A 65 2.38 1.90 -1.76
CA ILE A 65 2.33 2.22 -0.31
C ILE A 65 3.46 1.50 0.44
N CYS A 66 3.71 0.21 0.14
CA CYS A 66 4.85 -0.52 0.70
C CYS A 66 6.19 0.16 0.43
N LYS A 67 6.40 0.65 -0.80
CA LYS A 67 7.63 1.36 -1.14
C LYS A 67 7.77 2.62 -0.30
N THR A 68 6.73 3.45 -0.22
CA THR A 68 6.74 4.66 0.61
C THR A 68 6.98 4.34 2.09
N LEU A 69 6.38 3.27 2.63
CA LEU A 69 6.60 2.87 4.01
C LEU A 69 8.04 2.42 4.29
N ARG A 70 8.73 1.80 3.32
CA ARG A 70 10.15 1.45 3.42
C ARG A 70 11.04 2.70 3.42
N ASP A 71 10.78 3.62 2.50
CA ASP A 71 11.53 4.88 2.42
C ASP A 71 11.44 5.65 3.76
N ILE A 72 10.26 5.66 4.41
CA ILE A 72 10.07 6.28 5.73
C ILE A 72 10.77 5.48 6.85
N ASP A 73 10.74 4.15 6.81
CA ASP A 73 11.39 3.31 7.82
C ASP A 73 12.91 3.50 7.83
N ASP A 74 13.53 3.61 6.64
CA ASP A 74 14.95 3.90 6.49
C ASP A 74 15.31 5.27 7.10
N ASP A 75 14.51 6.30 6.82
CA ASP A 75 14.69 7.65 7.41
C ASP A 75 14.51 7.63 8.94
N PHE A 76 13.52 6.87 9.42
CA PHE A 76 13.26 6.73 10.84
C PHE A 76 14.37 6.02 11.58
N GLU A 77 15.06 5.06 10.95
CA GLU A 77 16.20 4.37 11.56
C GLU A 77 17.33 5.35 11.90
N ILE A 78 17.62 6.28 10.99
CA ILE A 78 18.63 7.32 11.18
C ILE A 78 18.23 8.26 12.33
N ILE A 79 16.97 8.69 12.35
CA ILE A 79 16.44 9.60 13.37
C ILE A 79 16.36 8.93 14.75
N ALA A 80 15.94 7.67 14.81
CA ALA A 80 15.77 6.93 16.05
C ALA A 80 17.11 6.71 16.78
N ASN A 81 18.18 6.47 16.00
CA ASN A 81 19.52 6.26 16.54
C ASN A 81 20.20 7.56 16.99
N SER A 82 19.87 8.69 16.39
CA SER A 82 20.60 9.96 16.60
C SER A 82 19.85 10.99 17.45
N TYR A 83 18.52 11.02 17.39
CA TYR A 83 17.71 12.14 17.90
C TYR A 83 16.55 11.68 18.79
N LEU A 84 15.77 10.69 18.36
CA LEU A 84 14.49 10.36 18.99
C LEU A 84 14.34 8.86 19.28
N PRO A 85 14.96 8.32 20.35
CA PRO A 85 14.96 6.88 20.64
C PRO A 85 13.58 6.25 20.85
N ILE A 86 12.57 7.05 21.25
CA ILE A 86 11.18 6.60 21.41
C ILE A 86 10.58 6.08 20.09
N LEU A 87 11.12 6.51 18.95
CA LEU A 87 10.71 6.05 17.62
C LEU A 87 10.97 4.55 17.39
N ASN A 88 12.01 3.99 18.03
CA ASN A 88 12.35 2.55 17.92
C ASN A 88 11.17 1.64 18.28
N LYS A 89 10.34 2.03 19.26
CA LYS A 89 9.16 1.25 19.65
C LYS A 89 8.09 1.21 18.56
N LYS A 90 7.94 2.29 17.79
CA LYS A 90 6.98 2.39 16.68
C LYS A 90 7.49 1.68 15.43
N MET A 91 8.79 1.73 15.17
CA MET A 91 9.43 1.07 14.02
C MET A 91 9.27 -0.46 14.03
N GLY A 92 9.28 -1.11 15.19
CA GLY A 92 9.10 -2.56 15.28
C GLY A 92 7.76 -3.04 14.68
N ALA A 93 6.68 -2.30 14.94
CA ALA A 93 5.36 -2.60 14.39
C ALA A 93 5.26 -2.27 12.88
N LEU A 94 5.97 -1.23 12.43
CA LEU A 94 6.08 -0.83 11.04
C LEU A 94 6.76 -1.93 10.20
N LYS A 95 7.97 -2.35 10.58
CA LYS A 95 8.73 -3.41 9.89
C LYS A 95 7.95 -4.72 9.77
N ALA A 96 7.29 -5.13 10.86
CA ALA A 96 6.48 -6.35 10.86
C ALA A 96 5.34 -6.31 9.83
N SER A 97 4.81 -5.12 9.57
CA SER A 97 3.63 -4.98 8.73
C SER A 97 3.97 -4.65 7.28
N ILE A 98 5.09 -3.97 7.02
CA ILE A 98 5.70 -3.90 5.68
C ILE A 98 5.89 -5.33 5.15
N LYS A 99 6.50 -6.20 5.96
CA LYS A 99 6.72 -7.61 5.60
C LYS A 99 5.41 -8.34 5.26
N LYS A 100 4.32 -8.09 6.01
CA LYS A 100 3.01 -8.71 5.73
C LYS A 100 2.45 -8.28 4.39
N VAL A 101 2.50 -6.99 4.08
CA VAL A 101 1.96 -6.47 2.82
C VAL A 101 2.83 -6.93 1.64
N GLU A 102 4.16 -6.94 1.78
CA GLU A 102 5.07 -7.48 0.77
C GLU A 102 4.81 -8.96 0.51
N GLN A 103 4.67 -9.77 1.57
CA GLN A 103 4.41 -11.20 1.42
C GLN A 103 3.05 -11.44 0.73
N ALA A 104 2.04 -10.62 1.01
CA ALA A 104 0.75 -10.71 0.34
C ALA A 104 0.84 -10.31 -1.15
N CYS A 105 1.58 -9.24 -1.47
CA CYS A 105 1.81 -8.83 -2.86
C CYS A 105 2.62 -9.88 -3.64
N TYR A 106 3.68 -10.43 -3.03
CA TYR A 106 4.52 -11.47 -3.63
C TYR A 106 3.73 -12.76 -3.91
N THR A 107 2.96 -13.22 -2.93
CA THR A 107 2.10 -14.41 -3.09
C THR A 107 1.14 -14.23 -4.27
N PHE A 108 0.59 -13.03 -4.44
CA PHE A 108 -0.26 -12.74 -5.59
C PHE A 108 0.52 -12.72 -6.90
N GLN A 109 1.67 -12.05 -6.95
CA GLN A 109 2.44 -11.93 -8.19
C GLN A 109 2.89 -13.29 -8.72
N ILE A 110 3.28 -14.21 -7.83
CA ILE A 110 3.61 -15.59 -8.22
C ILE A 110 2.37 -16.35 -8.69
N ARG A 111 1.27 -16.32 -7.95
CA ARG A 111 0.02 -17.00 -8.35
C ARG A 111 -0.54 -16.45 -9.66
N GLY A 112 -0.43 -15.14 -9.89
CA GLY A 112 -0.81 -14.50 -11.14
C GLY A 112 0.10 -14.87 -12.32
N SER A 113 1.36 -15.24 -12.06
CA SER A 113 2.26 -15.77 -13.07
C SER A 113 2.09 -17.27 -13.34
N GLU A 114 1.47 -18.01 -12.40
CA GLU A 114 1.25 -19.46 -12.48
C GLU A 114 0.06 -19.83 -13.38
N TYR A 115 -0.90 -18.90 -13.57
CA TYR A 115 -2.03 -19.06 -14.50
C TYR A 115 -1.90 -18.09 -15.69
N PRO A 116 -1.28 -18.51 -16.81
CA PRO A 116 -1.33 -17.74 -18.06
C PRO A 116 -2.77 -17.40 -18.42
N LYS A 117 -3.03 -16.20 -18.95
CA LYS A 117 -4.38 -15.82 -19.44
C LYS A 117 -4.96 -16.85 -20.42
N GLU A 118 -4.10 -17.48 -21.21
CA GLU A 118 -4.42 -18.61 -22.10
C GLU A 118 -5.05 -19.80 -21.37
N PHE A 119 -4.68 -20.05 -20.12
CA PHE A 119 -5.21 -21.15 -19.32
C PHE A 119 -6.67 -20.88 -18.93
N TYR A 120 -7.03 -19.65 -18.59
CA TYR A 120 -8.42 -19.24 -18.36
C TYR A 120 -9.25 -19.34 -19.63
N LEU A 121 -8.70 -18.90 -20.78
CA LEU A 121 -9.36 -19.03 -22.08
C LEU A 121 -9.62 -20.50 -22.43
N THR A 122 -8.66 -21.38 -22.14
CA THR A 122 -8.79 -22.82 -22.39
C THR A 122 -9.86 -23.46 -21.50
N ILE A 123 -9.92 -23.09 -20.21
CA ILE A 123 -10.95 -23.60 -19.28
C ILE A 123 -12.36 -23.16 -19.71
N ILE A 124 -12.52 -21.88 -20.08
CA ILE A 124 -13.81 -21.34 -20.55
C ILE A 124 -14.24 -22.02 -21.85
N LYS A 125 -13.30 -22.19 -22.79
CA LYS A 125 -13.55 -22.85 -24.07
C LYS A 125 -13.97 -24.31 -23.90
N ASN A 126 -13.26 -25.06 -23.06
CA ASN A 126 -13.60 -26.45 -22.75
C ASN A 126 -14.98 -26.58 -22.08
N HIS A 127 -15.34 -25.62 -21.20
CA HIS A 127 -16.67 -25.59 -20.60
C HIS A 127 -17.74 -25.31 -21.66
N GLN A 128 -17.55 -24.32 -22.53
CA GLN A 128 -18.48 -24.02 -23.64
C GLN A 128 -18.69 -25.23 -24.54
N GLU A 129 -17.61 -25.90 -24.97
CA GLU A 129 -17.68 -27.10 -25.80
C GLU A 129 -18.45 -28.24 -25.11
N SER A 130 -18.28 -28.40 -23.79
CA SER A 130 -19.03 -29.40 -23.01
C SER A 130 -20.53 -29.08 -22.90
N TYR A 131 -20.89 -27.80 -22.77
CA TYR A 131 -22.31 -27.38 -22.76
C TYR A 131 -22.97 -27.54 -24.13
N GLU A 132 -22.23 -27.25 -25.21
CA GLU A 132 -22.73 -27.39 -26.59
C GLU A 132 -22.95 -28.87 -26.98
N GLN A 133 -22.04 -29.76 -26.56
CA GLN A 133 -22.20 -31.21 -26.75
C GLN A 133 -23.43 -31.75 -26.03
N GLN A 134 -23.66 -31.32 -24.79
CA GLN A 134 -24.85 -31.72 -24.02
C GLN A 134 -26.16 -31.23 -24.63
N GLN A 135 -26.16 -30.04 -25.25
CA GLN A 135 -27.34 -29.51 -25.95
C GLN A 135 -27.62 -30.23 -27.27
N GLN A 136 -26.57 -30.64 -28.00
CA GLN A 136 -26.71 -31.42 -29.23
C GLN A 136 -27.21 -32.84 -28.96
N GLU A 137 -26.78 -33.46 -27.86
CA GLU A 137 -27.26 -34.78 -27.43
C GLU A 137 -28.73 -34.75 -26.98
N GLN A 138 -29.18 -33.66 -26.37
CA GLN A 138 -30.60 -33.48 -25.98
C GLN A 138 -31.53 -33.17 -27.14
N HIS A 139 -31.01 -32.66 -28.27
CA HIS A 139 -31.81 -32.36 -29.47
C HIS A 139 -31.94 -33.53 -30.45
N ASN A 140 -31.22 -34.63 -30.20
CA ASN A 140 -31.18 -35.80 -31.10
C ASN A 140 -32.02 -36.99 -30.58
N PHE A 141 -32.94 -36.72 -29.64
CA PHE A 141 -33.97 -37.64 -29.16
C PHE A 141 -35.37 -37.07 -29.41
#